data_AF-A0A1Y5P2E0-F1
#
_entry.id   AF-A0A1Y5P2E0-F1
#
_cell.length_a   1.000
_cell.length_b   1.000
_cell.length_c   1.000
_cell.angle_alpha   90.00
_cell.angle_beta   90.00
_cell.angle_gamma   90.00
#
_symmetry.space_group_name_H-M   'P 1'
#
loop_
_entity.id
_entity.type
_entity.pdbx_description
1 polymer ?
#
loop_
_entity_poly.entity_id
_entity_poly.type
_entity_poly.pdbx_seq_one_letter_code
_entity_poly.pdbx_strand_id
1 'polypeptide(L)'
;MSSGTPAGWYTNPDNPATNRYWDGGQWTDHTMPVPAPPVSTPPPPAMQSAPTVPLMPPTPPAPSVPPGNSNRKWIIGGAVVAGVLVVGAVGQALAGGRDDKIPAAAPTVTVTAEAEPAPEPEPTADVAEPTPEAEETVVADPVAFKAQAGSHLDDMNKDLGDMVTTVAEDGFWRLLSNTVELSFNIGQLKALDVPEKVAGDWAASLTALKKKLDELSDAVTSEDKPTILAAVDAMAGQVEATRAVADTAE
;
A
#
# COMPACT_ATOMS: atom_id res chain seq x y z
N MET A 1 -24.07 16.98 1.66
CA MET A 1 -23.11 16.07 1.00
C MET A 1 -21.80 16.81 0.82
N SER A 2 -20.80 16.62 1.68
CA SER A 2 -19.51 17.29 1.52
C SER A 2 -18.63 16.51 0.56
N SER A 3 -18.57 16.95 -0.69
CA SER A 3 -17.65 16.45 -1.73
C SER A 3 -16.28 17.11 -1.54
N GLY A 4 -15.46 16.56 -0.64
CA GLY A 4 -14.06 16.96 -0.48
C GLY A 4 -13.15 16.22 -1.46
N THR A 5 -12.09 16.88 -1.93
CA THR A 5 -11.01 16.22 -2.68
C THR A 5 -10.34 15.18 -1.76
N PRO A 6 -10.31 13.89 -2.14
CA PRO A 6 -9.73 12.84 -1.31
C PRO A 6 -8.22 13.02 -1.16
N ALA A 7 -7.64 12.50 -0.07
CA ALA A 7 -6.20 12.51 0.12
C ALA A 7 -5.50 11.71 -1.00
N GLY A 8 -4.37 12.21 -1.51
CA GLY A 8 -3.66 11.58 -2.61
C GLY A 8 -2.57 12.46 -3.23
N TRP A 9 -1.88 11.91 -4.23
CA TRP A 9 -0.88 12.64 -5.03
C TRP A 9 -1.55 13.36 -6.19
N TYR A 10 -1.28 14.64 -6.33
CA TYR A 10 -1.80 15.48 -7.40
C TYR A 10 -0.67 16.30 -8.02
N THR A 11 -0.85 16.78 -9.24
CA THR A 11 0.13 17.65 -9.91
C THR A 11 0.46 18.85 -9.05
N ASN A 12 1.75 19.10 -8.79
CA ASN A 12 2.18 20.22 -7.98
C ASN A 12 1.95 21.54 -8.76
N PRO A 13 1.10 22.46 -8.27
CA PRO A 13 0.82 23.72 -8.97
C PRO A 13 2.05 24.64 -9.05
N ASP A 14 3.01 24.50 -8.13
CA ASP A 14 4.24 25.31 -8.10
C ASP A 14 5.33 24.76 -9.03
N ASN A 15 5.30 23.45 -9.31
CA ASN A 15 6.26 22.78 -10.18
C ASN A 15 5.64 21.59 -10.92
N PRO A 16 5.23 21.73 -12.19
CA PRO A 16 4.53 20.69 -12.93
C PRO A 16 5.39 19.45 -13.24
N ALA A 17 6.70 19.49 -13.01
CA ALA A 17 7.56 18.30 -13.10
C ALA A 17 7.42 17.36 -11.89
N THR A 18 6.63 17.75 -10.88
CA THR A 18 6.43 17.00 -9.64
C THR A 18 4.95 16.84 -9.31
N ASN A 19 4.61 15.79 -8.58
CA ASN A 19 3.36 15.66 -7.85
C ASN A 19 3.60 16.07 -6.38
N ARG A 20 2.60 16.68 -5.75
CA ARG A 20 2.59 17.06 -4.32
C ARG A 20 1.45 16.30 -3.62
N TYR A 21 1.63 15.95 -2.36
CA TYR A 21 0.61 15.19 -1.62
C TYR A 21 -0.43 16.12 -0.98
N TRP A 22 -1.71 15.84 -1.22
CA TRP A 22 -2.89 16.44 -0.58
C TRP A 22 -3.38 15.50 0.51
N ASP A 23 -3.57 15.99 1.73
CA ASP A 23 -3.97 15.16 2.89
C ASP A 23 -5.50 15.06 3.09
N GLY A 24 -6.29 15.71 2.23
CA GLY A 24 -7.74 15.84 2.37
C GLY A 24 -8.20 17.24 2.81
N GLY A 25 -7.31 18.06 3.37
CA GLY A 25 -7.60 19.44 3.79
C GLY A 25 -6.59 20.49 3.32
N GLN A 26 -5.34 20.11 3.07
CA GLN A 26 -4.27 21.00 2.61
C GLN A 26 -3.17 20.26 1.83
N TRP A 27 -2.36 21.04 1.12
CA TRP A 27 -1.13 20.54 0.51
C TRP A 27 -0.04 20.35 1.57
N THR A 28 0.67 19.24 1.53
CA THR A 28 1.82 18.95 2.42
C THR A 28 3.14 19.19 1.69
N ASP A 29 4.27 19.27 2.39
CA ASP A 29 5.59 19.50 1.75
C ASP A 29 6.17 18.28 1.01
N HIS A 30 5.47 17.15 1.01
CA HIS A 30 5.89 15.95 0.29
C HIS A 30 5.71 16.14 -1.22
N THR A 31 6.78 15.93 -1.98
CA THR A 31 6.78 15.98 -3.45
C THR A 31 7.45 14.75 -4.04
N MET A 32 7.00 14.33 -5.24
CA MET A 32 7.62 13.25 -6.02
C MET A 32 7.74 13.64 -7.50
N PRO A 33 8.75 13.17 -8.25
CA PRO A 33 8.84 13.43 -9.69
C PRO A 33 7.65 12.83 -10.45
N VAL A 34 7.15 13.54 -11.46
CA VAL A 34 6.22 12.94 -12.44
C VAL A 34 7.03 11.98 -13.32
N PRO A 35 6.65 10.70 -13.44
CA PRO A 35 7.36 9.76 -14.31
C PRO A 35 7.45 10.30 -15.73
N ALA A 36 8.66 10.32 -16.29
CA ALA A 36 8.84 10.73 -17.68
C ALA A 36 8.03 9.79 -18.60
N PRO A 37 7.32 10.32 -19.61
CA PRO A 37 6.65 9.47 -20.57
C PRO A 37 7.68 8.54 -21.24
N PRO A 38 7.31 7.28 -21.55
CA PRO A 38 8.22 6.36 -22.20
C PRO A 38 8.69 6.97 -23.52
N VAL A 39 10.00 7.08 -23.70
CA VAL A 39 10.58 7.48 -24.97
C VAL A 39 10.33 6.37 -25.98
N SER A 40 9.46 6.62 -26.96
CA SER A 40 9.24 5.69 -28.08
C SER A 40 10.55 5.53 -28.84
N THR A 41 11.18 4.35 -28.73
CA THR A 41 12.31 3.99 -29.58
C THR A 41 11.86 3.99 -31.04
N PRO A 42 12.59 4.63 -31.97
CA PRO A 42 12.24 4.59 -33.39
C PRO A 42 12.29 3.13 -33.89
N PRO A 43 11.38 2.74 -34.81
CA PRO A 43 11.37 1.40 -35.36
C PRO A 43 12.69 1.10 -36.10
N PRO A 44 13.16 -0.16 -36.08
CA PRO A 44 14.35 -0.54 -36.82
C PRO A 44 14.14 -0.30 -38.33
N PRO A 45 15.19 0.08 -39.08
CA PRO A 45 15.08 0.31 -40.52
C PRO A 45 14.62 -0.98 -41.22
N ALA A 46 13.60 -0.86 -42.08
CA ALA A 46 13.10 -1.95 -42.89
C ALA A 46 14.24 -2.50 -43.77
N MET A 47 14.64 -3.75 -43.54
CA MET A 47 15.55 -4.44 -44.45
C MET A 47 14.84 -4.65 -45.79
N GLN A 48 15.39 -3.99 -46.81
CA GLN A 48 15.00 -4.15 -48.21
C GLN A 48 15.26 -5.61 -48.62
N SER A 49 14.23 -6.30 -49.13
CA SER A 49 14.30 -7.70 -49.55
C SER A 49 15.39 -7.93 -50.60
N ALA A 50 16.37 -8.79 -50.30
CA ALA A 50 17.36 -9.27 -51.26
C ALA A 50 16.72 -10.26 -52.26
N PRO A 51 17.23 -10.37 -53.50
CA PRO A 51 16.72 -11.32 -54.50
C PRO A 51 17.12 -12.78 -54.18
N THR A 52 16.20 -13.69 -54.46
CA THR A 52 16.31 -15.14 -54.29
C THR A 52 17.47 -15.75 -55.10
N VAL A 53 18.38 -16.44 -54.42
CA VAL A 53 19.35 -17.38 -55.02
C VAL A 53 18.89 -18.83 -54.73
N PRO A 54 19.02 -19.77 -55.68
CA PRO A 54 18.51 -21.14 -55.54
C PRO A 54 19.36 -22.03 -54.61
N LEU A 55 18.65 -23.01 -54.02
CA LEU A 55 18.99 -23.92 -52.93
C LEU A 55 20.14 -24.92 -53.26
N MET A 56 21.14 -25.04 -52.37
CA MET A 56 22.09 -26.17 -52.31
C MET A 56 21.76 -27.11 -51.13
N PRO A 57 22.05 -28.43 -51.24
CA PRO A 57 21.70 -29.45 -50.23
C PRO A 57 22.61 -29.45 -48.97
N PRO A 58 22.18 -30.10 -47.86
CA PRO A 58 22.72 -29.87 -46.52
C PRO A 58 24.01 -30.65 -46.21
N THR A 59 24.85 -30.07 -45.35
CA THR A 59 25.96 -30.76 -44.67
C THR A 59 25.70 -30.75 -43.15
N PRO A 60 25.80 -31.88 -42.42
CA PRO A 60 25.84 -31.91 -40.96
C PRO A 60 27.29 -32.09 -40.43
N PRO A 61 27.55 -32.01 -39.11
CA PRO A 61 27.31 -30.90 -38.18
C PRO A 61 28.61 -30.49 -37.44
N ALA A 62 28.60 -29.37 -36.72
CA ALA A 62 29.53 -29.15 -35.60
C ALA A 62 28.75 -28.60 -34.41
N PRO A 63 28.96 -29.11 -33.18
CA PRO A 63 28.35 -28.54 -31.98
C PRO A 63 29.06 -27.23 -31.63
N SER A 64 28.41 -26.10 -31.91
CA SER A 64 28.81 -24.82 -31.35
C SER A 64 28.32 -24.71 -29.92
N VAL A 65 29.26 -24.78 -28.98
CA VAL A 65 29.09 -24.30 -27.61
C VAL A 65 28.76 -22.81 -27.68
N PRO A 66 27.65 -22.30 -27.09
CA PRO A 66 27.54 -20.88 -26.83
C PRO A 66 28.36 -20.52 -25.57
N PRO A 67 29.16 -19.44 -25.60
CA PRO A 67 29.81 -18.92 -24.42
C PRO A 67 28.85 -18.05 -23.61
N GLY A 68 29.11 -17.94 -22.31
CA GLY A 68 29.01 -16.66 -21.63
C GLY A 68 27.81 -16.46 -20.71
N ASN A 69 28.13 -16.35 -19.43
CA ASN A 69 27.31 -15.68 -18.43
C ASN A 69 26.88 -14.27 -18.91
N SER A 70 25.75 -13.78 -18.41
CA SER A 70 25.72 -12.50 -17.70
C SER A 70 24.34 -12.24 -17.12
N ASN A 71 24.35 -11.86 -15.85
CA ASN A 71 23.22 -11.43 -15.04
C ASN A 71 22.41 -10.35 -15.77
N ARG A 72 21.19 -10.67 -16.20
CA ARG A 72 20.23 -9.64 -16.62
C ARG A 72 19.40 -9.22 -15.42
N LYS A 73 19.89 -8.12 -14.83
CA LYS A 73 19.15 -7.23 -13.94
C LYS A 73 17.84 -6.85 -14.61
N TRP A 74 16.74 -7.34 -14.07
CA TRP A 74 15.41 -6.85 -14.42
C TRP A 74 15.23 -5.52 -13.67
N ILE A 75 15.47 -4.42 -14.39
CA ILE A 75 15.10 -3.08 -13.95
C ILE A 75 13.65 -2.86 -14.39
N ILE A 76 12.87 -2.22 -13.51
CA ILE A 76 11.45 -1.82 -13.54
C ILE A 76 10.69 -2.62 -12.46
N GLY A 77 10.07 -2.06 -11.43
CA GLY A 77 9.80 -0.68 -11.03
C GLY A 77 8.85 -0.76 -9.83
N GLY A 78 8.92 0.21 -8.91
CA GLY A 78 8.04 0.22 -7.73
C GLY A 78 8.62 1.11 -6.63
N ALA A 79 8.35 2.41 -6.73
CA ALA A 79 8.74 3.38 -5.74
C ALA A 79 7.77 3.31 -4.55
N VAL A 80 8.24 2.90 -3.37
CA VAL A 80 7.51 3.14 -2.13
C VAL A 80 8.29 4.04 -1.20
N VAL A 81 7.69 5.21 -0.99
CA VAL A 81 8.20 6.31 -0.19
C VAL A 81 8.42 5.85 1.25
N ALA A 82 9.66 6.00 1.70
CA ALA A 82 10.14 5.78 3.06
C ALA A 82 9.88 7.06 3.86
N GLY A 83 9.17 6.93 4.97
CA GLY A 83 9.05 7.98 5.98
C GLY A 83 9.62 7.48 7.30
N VAL A 84 10.93 7.60 7.49
CA VAL A 84 11.63 7.28 8.73
C VAL A 84 11.30 8.31 9.81
N LEU A 85 10.98 7.79 11.00
CA LEU A 85 10.84 8.48 12.27
C LEU A 85 12.13 9.19 12.69
N VAL A 86 12.03 10.43 13.17
CA VAL A 86 13.10 11.08 13.94
C VAL A 86 12.74 11.05 15.42
N VAL A 87 13.51 10.28 16.20
CA VAL A 87 13.69 10.51 17.64
C VAL A 87 15.17 10.76 17.89
N GLY A 88 15.51 11.92 18.47
CA GLY A 88 16.88 12.25 18.83
C GLY A 88 17.17 13.66 19.37
N ALA A 89 16.62 13.97 20.56
CA ALA A 89 17.15 14.78 21.67
C ALA A 89 18.05 16.04 21.47
N VAL A 90 17.59 17.20 22.01
CA VAL A 90 18.35 18.24 22.77
C VAL A 90 17.30 19.05 23.58
N GLY A 91 17.36 19.38 24.87
CA GLY A 91 18.26 19.15 26.00
C GLY A 91 17.65 19.83 27.25
N GLN A 92 17.73 19.20 28.42
CA GLN A 92 17.49 19.87 29.71
C GLN A 92 18.79 20.51 30.17
N ALA A 93 18.78 21.83 30.42
CA ALA A 93 19.81 22.52 31.18
C ALA A 93 19.26 23.76 31.90
N LEU A 94 19.28 23.67 33.24
CA LEU A 94 19.58 24.69 34.24
C LEU A 94 18.60 25.86 34.52
N ALA A 95 18.47 26.08 35.83
CA ALA A 95 17.70 27.11 36.51
C ALA A 95 18.24 28.54 36.33
N GLY A 96 17.36 29.54 36.46
CA GLY A 96 17.71 30.93 36.75
C GLY A 96 16.75 31.94 36.14
N GLY A 97 16.01 32.68 36.98
CA GLY A 97 14.90 33.54 36.55
C GLY A 97 15.28 34.87 35.89
N ARG A 98 14.33 35.44 35.15
CA ARG A 98 13.80 36.80 35.35
C ARG A 98 12.67 37.09 34.36
N ASP A 99 11.76 37.94 34.83
CA ASP A 99 10.50 38.39 34.25
C ASP A 99 10.58 39.16 32.92
N ASP A 100 9.40 39.20 32.28
CA ASP A 100 8.88 40.18 31.32
C ASP A 100 9.31 40.09 29.85
N LYS A 101 8.47 39.42 29.02
CA LYS A 101 7.53 40.04 28.06
C LYS A 101 6.88 39.02 27.10
N ILE A 102 5.55 38.95 27.17
CA ILE A 102 4.55 38.20 26.36
C ILE A 102 4.38 38.92 24.98
N PRO A 103 4.05 38.25 23.84
CA PRO A 103 2.82 37.49 23.74
C PRO A 103 2.81 36.11 23.07
N ALA A 104 2.09 35.23 23.78
CA ALA A 104 1.29 34.17 23.20
C ALA A 104 0.26 34.77 22.24
N ALA A 105 0.30 34.34 20.99
CA ALA A 105 -0.82 34.43 20.07
C ALA A 105 -1.25 32.99 19.75
N ALA A 106 -2.21 32.49 20.53
CA ALA A 106 -3.11 31.45 20.03
C ALA A 106 -4.10 32.15 19.08
N PRO A 107 -4.37 31.65 17.86
CA PRO A 107 -5.54 32.09 17.13
C PRO A 107 -6.76 31.48 17.81
N THR A 108 -7.36 32.21 18.75
CA THR A 108 -8.76 31.98 19.13
C THR A 108 -9.60 32.44 17.96
N VAL A 109 -10.14 31.49 17.19
CA VAL A 109 -11.17 31.79 16.19
C VAL A 109 -12.43 32.15 16.97
N THR A 110 -12.70 33.44 17.09
CA THR A 110 -14.01 33.94 17.53
C THR A 110 -15.00 33.66 16.41
N VAL A 111 -15.79 32.60 16.55
CA VAL A 111 -17.00 32.42 15.74
C VAL A 111 -17.99 33.50 16.19
N THR A 112 -18.15 34.53 15.37
CA THR A 112 -19.29 35.43 15.44
C THR A 112 -20.55 34.58 15.23
N ALA A 113 -21.33 34.38 16.30
CA ALA A 113 -22.68 33.87 16.18
C ALA A 113 -23.51 34.95 15.46
N GLU A 114 -23.64 34.80 14.14
CA GLU A 114 -24.63 35.52 13.36
C GLU A 114 -26.00 34.98 13.73
N ALA A 115 -26.89 35.87 14.16
CA ALA A 115 -28.24 35.52 14.58
C ALA A 115 -29.00 34.88 13.41
N GLU A 116 -29.35 33.62 13.60
CA GLU A 116 -30.24 32.84 12.75
C GLU A 116 -31.60 33.56 12.61
N PRO A 117 -32.10 33.83 11.40
CA PRO A 117 -33.46 34.32 11.23
C PRO A 117 -34.46 33.22 11.67
N ALA A 118 -35.54 33.66 12.33
CA ALA A 118 -36.58 32.82 12.87
C ALA A 118 -37.13 31.80 11.85
N PRO A 119 -37.48 30.56 12.27
CA PRO A 119 -37.98 29.55 11.35
C PRO A 119 -39.36 29.97 10.80
N GLU A 120 -39.43 30.06 9.48
CA GLU A 120 -40.69 30.11 8.73
C GLU A 120 -41.34 28.72 8.82
N PRO A 121 -42.65 28.60 9.12
CA PRO A 121 -43.27 27.29 9.31
C PRO A 121 -43.32 26.53 7.98
N GLU A 122 -42.50 25.49 7.85
CA GLU A 122 -42.60 24.55 6.74
C GLU A 122 -43.95 23.81 6.78
N PRO A 123 -44.61 23.59 5.62
CA PRO A 123 -45.85 22.85 5.55
C PRO A 123 -45.62 21.42 6.02
N THR A 124 -46.47 20.95 6.93
CA THR A 124 -46.58 19.56 7.36
C THR A 124 -46.86 18.66 6.15
N ALA A 125 -45.79 18.21 5.49
CA ALA A 125 -45.84 17.02 4.67
C ALA A 125 -45.74 15.83 5.62
N ASP A 126 -46.85 15.13 5.75
CA ASP A 126 -46.97 13.80 6.33
C ASP A 126 -46.04 12.84 5.55
N VAL A 127 -44.76 12.82 5.91
CA VAL A 127 -43.80 11.84 5.43
C VAL A 127 -43.98 10.64 6.33
N ALA A 128 -44.70 9.64 5.82
CA ALA A 128 -44.71 8.31 6.39
C ALA A 128 -43.26 7.90 6.67
N GLU A 129 -42.95 7.73 7.96
CA GLU A 129 -41.71 7.16 8.44
C GLU A 129 -41.54 5.80 7.72
N PRO A 130 -40.49 5.60 6.91
CA PRO A 130 -40.31 4.30 6.27
C PRO A 130 -40.20 3.27 7.39
N THR A 131 -41.14 2.32 7.39
CA THR A 131 -41.07 1.11 8.21
C THR A 131 -39.67 0.54 8.05
N PRO A 132 -38.93 0.23 9.13
CA PRO A 132 -37.62 -0.39 9.01
C PRO A 132 -37.80 -1.69 8.23
N GLU A 133 -37.39 -1.66 6.97
CA GLU A 133 -37.28 -2.83 6.12
C GLU A 133 -36.29 -3.73 6.84
N ALA A 134 -36.78 -4.87 7.33
CA ALA A 134 -35.98 -5.80 8.11
C ALA A 134 -34.71 -6.10 7.31
N GLU A 135 -33.55 -5.71 7.86
CA GLU A 135 -32.25 -6.08 7.32
C GLU A 135 -32.22 -7.60 7.24
N GLU A 136 -32.41 -8.12 6.03
CA GLU A 136 -32.33 -9.54 5.76
C GLU A 136 -30.88 -9.92 6.06
N THR A 137 -30.67 -10.62 7.19
CA THR A 137 -29.34 -11.02 7.64
C THR A 137 -28.76 -11.99 6.61
N VAL A 138 -27.96 -11.47 5.67
CA VAL A 138 -27.25 -12.30 4.69
C VAL A 138 -26.24 -13.13 5.46
N VAL A 139 -26.53 -14.42 5.62
CA VAL A 139 -25.61 -15.36 6.27
C VAL A 139 -24.41 -15.54 5.34
N ALA A 140 -23.20 -15.27 5.85
CA ALA A 140 -21.97 -15.44 5.08
C ALA A 140 -21.79 -16.89 4.65
N ASP A 141 -21.48 -17.11 3.36
CA ASP A 141 -21.21 -18.44 2.79
C ASP A 141 -19.79 -18.90 3.18
N PRO A 142 -19.64 -19.97 3.98
CA PRO A 142 -18.33 -20.45 4.43
C PRO A 142 -17.40 -20.88 3.31
N VAL A 143 -17.93 -21.44 2.22
CA VAL A 143 -17.12 -21.91 1.08
C VAL A 143 -16.57 -20.71 0.31
N ALA A 144 -17.42 -19.71 0.07
CA ALA A 144 -17.02 -18.47 -0.59
C ALA A 144 -16.00 -17.69 0.26
N PHE A 145 -16.23 -17.58 1.57
CA PHE A 145 -15.30 -16.97 2.51
C PHE A 145 -13.92 -17.63 2.47
N LYS A 146 -13.87 -18.96 2.60
CA LYS A 146 -12.62 -19.73 2.59
C LYS A 146 -11.86 -19.56 1.27
N ALA A 147 -12.55 -19.58 0.13
CA ALA A 147 -11.94 -19.39 -1.18
C ALA A 147 -11.32 -17.98 -1.32
N GLN A 148 -12.05 -16.94 -0.92
CA GLN A 148 -11.57 -15.55 -0.98
C GLN A 148 -10.39 -15.32 -0.01
N ALA A 149 -10.53 -15.77 1.24
CA ALA A 149 -9.46 -15.71 2.23
C ALA A 149 -8.20 -16.43 1.74
N GLY A 150 -8.34 -17.65 1.22
CA GLY A 150 -7.24 -18.43 0.68
C GLY A 150 -6.50 -17.70 -0.45
N SER A 151 -7.22 -17.09 -1.38
CA SER A 151 -6.61 -16.32 -2.49
C SER A 151 -5.76 -15.15 -1.98
N HIS A 152 -6.27 -14.36 -1.05
CA HIS A 152 -5.50 -13.23 -0.49
C HIS A 152 -4.28 -13.71 0.31
N LEU A 153 -4.40 -14.84 1.04
CA LEU A 153 -3.29 -15.43 1.79
C LEU A 153 -2.23 -16.04 0.86
N ASP A 154 -2.62 -16.58 -0.30
CA ASP A 154 -1.69 -17.05 -1.33
C ASP A 154 -0.86 -15.88 -1.91
N ASP A 155 -1.52 -14.75 -2.20
CA ASP A 155 -0.84 -13.54 -2.67
C ASP A 155 0.16 -13.02 -1.62
N MET A 156 -0.23 -13.00 -0.33
CA MET A 156 0.68 -12.62 0.75
C MET A 156 1.91 -13.53 0.84
N ASN A 157 1.75 -14.85 0.72
CA ASN A 157 2.89 -15.78 0.71
C ASN A 157 3.83 -15.55 -0.47
N LYS A 158 3.27 -15.22 -1.64
CA LYS A 158 4.06 -14.86 -2.82
C LYS A 158 4.87 -13.59 -2.57
N ASP A 159 4.24 -12.53 -2.05
CA ASP A 159 4.91 -11.25 -1.77
C ASP A 159 6.03 -11.41 -0.73
N LEU A 160 5.83 -12.27 0.28
CA LEU A 160 6.86 -12.64 1.27
C LEU A 160 8.03 -13.38 0.63
N GLY A 161 7.77 -14.28 -0.32
CA GLY A 161 8.83 -14.92 -1.13
C GLY A 161 9.63 -13.91 -1.96
N ASP A 162 8.95 -12.93 -2.55
CA ASP A 162 9.59 -11.84 -3.29
C ASP A 162 10.43 -10.93 -2.36
N MET A 163 10.01 -10.75 -1.10
CA MET A 163 10.82 -10.04 -0.10
C MET A 163 12.12 -10.76 0.21
N VAL A 164 12.13 -12.11 0.34
CA VAL A 164 13.37 -12.88 0.56
C VAL A 164 14.37 -12.62 -0.59
N THR A 165 13.89 -12.67 -1.83
CA THR A 165 14.71 -12.34 -3.01
C THR A 165 15.19 -10.89 -2.95
N THR A 166 14.33 -9.97 -2.52
CA THR A 166 14.65 -8.55 -2.42
C THR A 166 15.73 -8.23 -1.39
N VAL A 167 15.74 -8.92 -0.24
CA VAL A 167 16.80 -8.80 0.77
C VAL A 167 18.15 -9.22 0.20
N ALA A 168 18.18 -10.30 -0.59
CA ALA A 168 19.40 -10.77 -1.25
C ALA A 168 19.95 -9.76 -2.29
N GLU A 169 19.05 -8.97 -2.89
CA GLU A 169 19.38 -7.97 -3.92
C GLU A 169 19.65 -6.55 -3.38
N ASP A 170 19.65 -6.34 -2.06
CA ASP A 170 19.83 -5.01 -1.44
C ASP A 170 18.76 -3.98 -1.86
N GLY A 171 17.54 -4.45 -2.14
CA GLY A 171 16.45 -3.65 -2.70
C GLY A 171 15.58 -2.93 -1.67
N PHE A 172 16.13 -2.01 -0.87
CA PHE A 172 15.40 -1.31 0.20
C PHE A 172 14.05 -0.71 -0.24
N TRP A 173 14.02 0.05 -1.34
CA TRP A 173 12.80 0.69 -1.85
C TRP A 173 11.72 -0.31 -2.26
N ARG A 174 12.12 -1.49 -2.74
CA ARG A 174 11.18 -2.57 -3.08
C ARG A 174 10.68 -3.26 -1.81
N LEU A 175 11.51 -3.44 -0.78
CA LEU A 175 11.05 -3.98 0.51
C LEU A 175 9.93 -3.12 1.11
N LEU A 176 10.07 -1.79 1.06
CA LEU A 176 9.00 -0.90 1.50
C LEU A 176 7.72 -1.09 0.66
N SER A 177 7.86 -1.33 -0.64
CA SER A 177 6.71 -1.60 -1.53
C SER A 177 5.97 -2.85 -1.16
N ASN A 178 6.70 -3.94 -0.98
CA ASN A 178 6.14 -5.21 -0.57
C ASN A 178 5.43 -5.08 0.80
N THR A 179 5.97 -4.30 1.75
CA THR A 179 5.29 -4.04 3.04
C THR A 179 3.94 -3.32 2.86
N VAL A 180 3.83 -2.39 1.90
CA VAL A 180 2.56 -1.71 1.59
C VAL A 180 1.57 -2.67 0.93
N GLU A 181 2.02 -3.52 0.01
CA GLU A 181 1.18 -4.55 -0.64
C GLU A 181 0.60 -5.53 0.40
N LEU A 182 1.41 -5.99 1.35
CA LEU A 182 0.95 -6.82 2.46
C LEU A 182 -0.13 -6.12 3.30
N SER A 183 0.00 -4.80 3.53
CA SER A 183 -1.03 -4.03 4.25
C SER A 183 -2.36 -3.98 3.50
N PHE A 184 -2.31 -3.90 2.17
CA PHE A 184 -3.49 -3.92 1.31
C PHE A 184 -4.17 -5.30 1.32
N ASN A 185 -3.40 -6.39 1.28
CA ASN A 185 -3.93 -7.75 1.43
C ASN A 185 -4.62 -7.97 2.78
N ILE A 186 -4.05 -7.47 3.89
CA ILE A 186 -4.73 -7.50 5.21
C ILE A 186 -6.05 -6.69 5.17
N GLY A 187 -6.06 -5.56 4.46
CA GLY A 187 -7.28 -4.77 4.24
C GLY A 187 -8.38 -5.57 3.53
N GLN A 188 -8.02 -6.33 2.49
CA GLN A 188 -8.94 -7.21 1.77
C GLN A 188 -9.47 -8.32 2.67
N LEU A 189 -8.60 -8.98 3.46
CA LEU A 189 -9.00 -10.00 4.43
C LEU A 189 -9.97 -9.49 5.50
N LYS A 190 -9.83 -8.22 5.91
CA LYS A 190 -10.73 -7.57 6.86
C LYS A 190 -12.11 -7.24 6.26
N ALA A 191 -12.18 -7.08 4.95
CA ALA A 191 -13.41 -6.72 4.24
C ALA A 191 -14.28 -7.93 3.86
N LEU A 192 -13.82 -9.16 4.14
CA LEU A 192 -14.58 -10.38 3.84
C LEU A 192 -15.83 -10.50 4.71
N ASP A 193 -16.89 -11.05 4.13
CA ASP A 193 -18.06 -11.51 4.88
C ASP A 193 -17.68 -12.77 5.67
N VAL A 194 -17.57 -12.65 6.99
CA VAL A 194 -17.04 -13.70 7.86
C VAL A 194 -18.16 -14.57 8.45
N PRO A 195 -18.12 -15.90 8.30
CA PRO A 195 -19.06 -16.81 8.95
C PRO A 195 -18.99 -16.68 10.48
N GLU A 196 -20.16 -16.62 11.13
CA GLU A 196 -20.29 -16.43 12.59
C GLU A 196 -19.46 -17.45 13.39
N LYS A 197 -19.37 -18.69 12.88
CA LYS A 197 -18.58 -19.80 13.46
C LYS A 197 -17.12 -19.43 13.72
N VAL A 198 -16.49 -18.65 12.84
CA VAL A 198 -15.05 -18.32 12.91
C VAL A 198 -14.78 -16.85 13.20
N ALA A 199 -15.83 -16.01 13.34
CA ALA A 199 -15.68 -14.56 13.44
C ALA A 199 -14.72 -14.11 14.55
N GLY A 200 -14.77 -14.75 15.72
CA GLY A 200 -13.88 -14.43 16.85
C GLY A 200 -12.42 -14.77 16.56
N ASP A 201 -12.15 -16.01 16.14
CA ASP A 201 -10.79 -16.48 15.84
C ASP A 201 -10.20 -15.76 14.63
N TRP A 202 -11.02 -15.41 13.64
CA TRP A 202 -10.63 -14.62 12.48
C TRP A 202 -10.24 -13.19 12.86
N ALA A 203 -11.02 -12.52 13.71
CA ALA A 203 -10.66 -11.19 14.19
C ALA A 203 -9.33 -11.21 14.98
N ALA A 204 -9.11 -12.26 15.77
CA ALA A 204 -7.85 -12.46 16.49
C ALA A 204 -6.67 -12.71 15.54
N SER A 205 -6.85 -13.54 14.49
CA SER A 205 -5.80 -13.81 13.51
C SER A 205 -5.43 -12.56 12.68
N LEU A 206 -6.40 -11.73 12.28
CA LEU A 206 -6.13 -10.45 11.61
C LEU A 206 -5.37 -9.46 12.49
N THR A 207 -5.67 -9.44 13.79
CA THR A 207 -4.92 -8.63 14.77
C THR A 207 -3.47 -9.11 14.86
N ALA A 208 -3.25 -10.43 14.88
CA ALA A 208 -1.91 -11.00 14.89
C ALA A 208 -1.15 -10.74 13.58
N LEU A 209 -1.80 -10.85 12.42
CA LEU A 209 -1.23 -10.47 11.11
C LEU A 209 -0.79 -9.01 11.09
N LYS A 210 -1.65 -8.09 11.54
CA LYS A 210 -1.30 -6.67 11.61
C LYS A 210 -0.08 -6.43 12.50
N LYS A 211 -0.02 -7.08 13.67
CA LYS A 211 1.14 -6.99 14.56
C LYS A 211 2.42 -7.49 13.86
N LYS A 212 2.35 -8.60 13.12
CA LYS A 212 3.49 -9.13 12.36
C LYS A 212 3.91 -8.22 11.20
N LEU A 213 2.96 -7.55 10.55
CA LEU A 213 3.27 -6.52 9.57
C LEU A 213 3.99 -5.33 10.20
N ASP A 214 3.55 -4.87 11.37
CA ASP A 214 4.20 -3.77 12.09
C ASP A 214 5.66 -4.18 12.48
N GLU A 215 5.85 -5.41 13.01
CA GLU A 215 7.19 -5.98 13.31
C GLU A 215 8.09 -6.08 12.05
N LEU A 216 7.52 -6.48 10.91
CA LEU A 216 8.23 -6.54 9.63
C LEU A 216 8.61 -5.16 9.11
N SER A 217 7.72 -4.17 9.22
CA SER A 217 8.00 -2.77 8.85
C SER A 217 9.16 -2.18 9.67
N ASP A 218 9.17 -2.44 10.98
CA ASP A 218 10.27 -2.04 11.87
C ASP A 218 11.58 -2.74 11.46
N ALA A 219 11.53 -4.04 11.16
CA ALA A 219 12.69 -4.80 10.69
C ALA A 219 13.25 -4.25 9.36
N VAL A 220 12.40 -3.93 8.38
CA VAL A 220 12.82 -3.33 7.10
C VAL A 220 13.53 -1.99 7.34
N THR A 221 13.04 -1.18 8.28
CA THR A 221 13.64 0.12 8.64
C THR A 221 15.01 -0.03 9.32
N SER A 222 15.29 -1.17 9.95
CA SER A 222 16.60 -1.44 10.55
C SER A 222 17.72 -1.68 9.53
N GLU A 223 17.35 -2.00 8.27
CA GLU A 223 18.26 -2.41 7.18
C GLU A 223 19.13 -3.65 7.51
N ASP A 224 18.88 -4.34 8.64
CA ASP A 224 19.59 -5.55 9.04
C ASP A 224 18.97 -6.79 8.37
N LYS A 225 19.69 -7.36 7.40
CA LYS A 225 19.18 -8.49 6.59
C LYS A 225 18.73 -9.70 7.43
N PRO A 226 19.50 -10.19 8.43
CA PRO A 226 19.05 -11.28 9.28
C PRO A 226 17.74 -10.97 10.02
N THR A 227 17.60 -9.76 10.55
CA THR A 227 16.38 -9.30 11.24
C THR A 227 15.20 -9.24 10.29
N ILE A 228 15.38 -8.73 9.06
CA ILE A 228 14.33 -8.70 8.03
C ILE A 228 13.90 -10.11 7.66
N LEU A 229 14.84 -11.04 7.40
CA LEU A 229 14.51 -12.42 7.05
C LEU A 229 13.75 -13.14 8.18
N ALA A 230 14.14 -12.92 9.43
CA ALA A 230 13.42 -13.46 10.58
C ALA A 230 11.99 -12.92 10.70
N ALA A 231 11.78 -11.63 10.40
CA ALA A 231 10.45 -11.03 10.40
C ALA A 231 9.58 -11.52 9.23
N VAL A 232 10.16 -11.73 8.04
CA VAL A 232 9.48 -12.33 6.87
C VAL A 232 9.00 -13.74 7.20
N ASP A 233 9.85 -14.57 7.81
CA ASP A 233 9.49 -15.94 8.24
C ASP A 233 8.38 -15.92 9.31
N ALA A 234 8.46 -15.02 10.29
CA ALA A 234 7.43 -14.86 11.31
C ALA A 234 6.09 -14.41 10.73
N MET A 235 6.10 -13.54 9.71
CA MET A 235 4.91 -13.12 8.99
C MET A 235 4.31 -14.28 8.17
N ALA A 236 5.14 -15.07 7.47
CA ALA A 236 4.70 -16.26 6.73
C ALA A 236 4.04 -17.28 7.65
N GLY A 237 4.62 -17.55 8.82
CA GLY A 237 4.01 -18.41 9.83
C GLY A 237 2.64 -17.92 10.30
N GLN A 238 2.46 -16.60 10.41
CA GLN A 238 1.16 -16.01 10.80
C GLN A 238 0.13 -16.02 9.65
N VAL A 239 0.57 -15.92 8.38
CA VAL A 239 -0.28 -16.13 7.20
C VAL A 239 -0.84 -17.55 7.20
N GLU A 240 -0.01 -18.56 7.45
CA GLU A 240 -0.46 -19.96 7.54
C GLU A 240 -1.38 -20.20 8.75
N ALA A 241 -1.09 -19.59 9.90
CA ALA A 241 -1.99 -19.66 11.06
C ALA A 241 -3.36 -19.03 10.75
N THR A 242 -3.39 -17.96 9.94
CA THR A 242 -4.63 -17.31 9.50
C THR A 242 -5.39 -18.17 8.51
N ARG A 243 -4.70 -18.83 7.58
CA ARG A 243 -5.29 -19.83 6.67
C ARG A 243 -5.96 -20.96 7.44
N ALA A 244 -5.30 -21.48 8.47
CA ALA A 244 -5.85 -22.53 9.30
C ALA A 244 -7.18 -22.11 9.96
N VAL A 245 -7.35 -20.85 10.36
CA VAL A 245 -8.65 -20.33 10.84
C VAL A 245 -9.69 -20.36 9.73
N ALA A 246 -9.36 -19.85 8.54
CA ALA A 246 -10.28 -19.86 7.40
C ALA A 246 -10.75 -21.28 7.02
N ASP A 247 -9.86 -22.27 7.12
CA ASP A 247 -10.18 -23.67 6.82
C ASP A 247 -11.20 -24.30 7.79
N THR A 248 -11.38 -23.72 8.98
CA THR A 248 -12.37 -24.18 9.99
C THR A 248 -13.78 -23.62 9.79
N ALA A 249 -13.97 -22.73 8.81
CA ALA A 249 -15.25 -22.09 8.53
C ALA A 249 -16.36 -23.08 8.13
N GLU A 250 -15.98 -24.18 7.47
CA GLU A 250 -16.87 -25.27 7.03
C GLU A 250 -17.14 -26.27 8.16
#